data_AF-A0A420F4B9-F1
#
_entry.id   AF-A0A420F4B9-F1
#
_cell.length_a   1.000
_cell.length_b   1.000
_cell.length_c   1.000
_cell.angle_alpha   90.00
_cell.angle_beta   90.00
_cell.angle_gamma   90.00
#
_symmetry.space_group_name_H-M   'P 1'
#
loop_
_entity.id
_entity.type
_entity.pdbx_description
1 polymer ?
#
loop_
_entity_poly.entity_id
_entity_poly.type
_entity_poly.pdbx_seq_one_letter_code
_entity_poly.pdbx_strand_id
1 'polypeptide(L)'
;MQQNEITAILNLPISQELLSRDLLRMAYVAKDGTPRNIPIAFTWNGSEIVVCTTKNAPKLPALRHSPEVALTIDTEVHPPKILLIRGRAALDVVDGIPEEYLQMNGSYEMTPEQRVEWEAEVRSLYDGMVRIVITPTWVKLIDFETTLPSAVEELVRQRAERQRA
;
A
#
# COMPACT_ATOMS: atom_id res chain seq x y z
N MET A 1 9.14 -15.06 -0.17
CA MET A 1 8.92 -15.04 1.29
C MET A 1 7.78 -15.98 1.57
N GLN A 2 7.83 -16.78 2.62
CA GLN A 2 6.72 -17.68 2.92
C GLN A 2 5.51 -16.89 3.45
N GLN A 3 4.29 -17.40 3.27
CA GLN A 3 3.08 -16.65 3.63
C GLN A 3 2.99 -16.37 5.13
N ASN A 4 3.42 -17.31 5.97
CA ASN A 4 3.50 -17.15 7.43
C ASN A 4 4.48 -16.02 7.83
N GLU A 5 5.62 -15.89 7.16
CA GLU A 5 6.59 -14.81 7.39
C GLU A 5 5.98 -13.45 7.01
N ILE A 6 5.30 -13.37 5.86
CA ILE A 6 4.59 -12.17 5.42
C ILE A 6 3.54 -11.77 6.48
N THR A 7 2.68 -12.70 6.89
CA THR A 7 1.65 -12.46 7.89
C THR A 7 2.25 -12.02 9.22
N ALA A 8 3.36 -12.63 9.66
CA ALA A 8 4.03 -12.26 10.90
C ALA A 8 4.53 -10.80 10.86
N ILE A 9 5.17 -10.38 9.76
CA ILE A 9 5.66 -9.00 9.61
C ILE A 9 4.50 -8.01 9.53
N LEU A 10 3.45 -8.31 8.77
CA LEU A 10 2.28 -7.43 8.64
C LEU A 10 1.53 -7.27 9.96
N ASN A 11 1.56 -8.27 10.85
CA ASN A 11 0.93 -8.23 12.17
C ASN A 11 1.77 -7.54 13.26
N LEU A 12 2.99 -7.07 12.95
CA LEU A 12 3.76 -6.27 13.91
C LEU A 12 3.00 -4.97 14.22
N PRO A 13 3.06 -4.46 15.47
CA PRO A 13 2.34 -3.23 15.84
C PRO A 13 2.64 -2.05 14.92
N ILE A 14 3.91 -1.83 14.58
CA ILE A 14 4.33 -0.75 13.66
C ILE A 14 3.78 -0.96 12.24
N SER A 15 3.74 -2.21 11.77
CA SER A 15 3.13 -2.51 10.47
C SER A 15 1.63 -2.19 10.47
N GLN A 16 0.91 -2.53 11.56
CA GLN A 16 -0.51 -2.19 11.68
C GLN A 16 -0.75 -0.68 11.74
N GLU A 17 0.10 0.07 12.45
CA GLU A 17 0.06 1.54 12.47
C GLU A 17 0.27 2.13 11.06
N LEU A 18 1.18 1.56 10.27
CA LEU A 18 1.42 2.00 8.89
C LEU A 18 0.24 1.60 7.99
N LEU A 19 -0.29 0.38 8.11
CA LEU A 19 -1.43 -0.11 7.34
C LEU A 19 -2.75 0.63 7.63
N SER A 20 -2.84 1.34 8.76
CA SER A 20 -3.99 2.20 9.09
C SER A 20 -3.87 3.64 8.56
N ARG A 21 -2.81 3.98 7.81
CA ARG A 21 -2.65 5.31 7.18
C ARG A 21 -3.47 5.39 5.90
N ASP A 22 -3.76 6.60 5.44
CA ASP A 22 -4.62 6.78 4.26
C ASP A 22 -3.88 6.62 2.93
N LEU A 23 -2.57 6.92 2.88
CA LEU A 23 -1.81 7.02 1.63
C LEU A 23 -0.63 6.05 1.58
N LEU A 24 -0.49 5.40 0.44
CA LEU A 24 0.71 4.66 0.05
C LEU A 24 1.28 5.19 -1.26
N ARG A 25 2.52 4.81 -1.56
CA ARG A 25 3.18 5.09 -2.83
C ARG A 25 3.22 3.80 -3.61
N MET A 26 2.51 3.74 -4.74
CA MET A 26 2.40 2.55 -5.58
C MET A 26 3.23 2.72 -6.84
N ALA A 27 4.21 1.84 -6.99
CA ALA A 27 4.96 1.66 -8.22
C ALA A 27 4.38 0.51 -9.07
N TYR A 28 4.27 0.75 -10.37
CA TYR A 28 3.84 -0.24 -11.37
C TYR A 28 4.56 0.00 -12.70
N VAL A 29 4.62 -1.03 -13.54
CA VAL A 29 5.20 -0.94 -14.89
C VAL A 29 4.07 -0.58 -15.85
N ALA A 30 4.17 0.54 -16.59
CA ALA A 30 3.18 0.81 -17.64
C ALA A 30 3.58 0.22 -18.99
N LYS A 31 2.70 0.37 -19.98
CA LYS A 31 2.75 -0.40 -21.24
C LYS A 31 4.02 -0.19 -22.07
N ASP A 32 4.73 0.90 -21.89
CA ASP A 32 6.01 1.16 -22.55
C ASP A 32 7.22 0.57 -21.80
N GLY A 33 6.98 -0.19 -20.73
CA GLY A 33 8.02 -0.82 -19.91
C GLY A 33 8.64 0.08 -18.84
N THR A 34 8.31 1.38 -18.80
CA THR A 34 8.90 2.31 -17.81
C THR A 34 8.13 2.30 -16.47
N PRO A 35 8.80 2.58 -15.34
CA PRO A 35 8.16 2.60 -14.04
C PRO A 35 7.32 3.86 -13.84
N ARG A 36 6.13 3.70 -13.25
CA ARG A 36 5.31 4.80 -12.72
C ARG A 36 5.29 4.66 -11.21
N ASN A 37 5.26 5.78 -10.49
CA ASN A 37 5.06 5.81 -9.05
C ASN A 37 4.00 6.87 -8.74
N ILE A 38 2.96 6.50 -8.02
CA ILE A 38 1.86 7.40 -7.67
C ILE A 38 1.54 7.31 -6.18
N PRO A 39 1.32 8.45 -5.50
CA PRO A 39 0.60 8.43 -4.23
C PRO A 39 -0.85 8.04 -4.49
N ILE A 40 -1.40 7.14 -3.70
CA ILE A 40 -2.79 6.70 -3.83
C ILE A 40 -3.34 6.26 -2.48
N ALA A 41 -4.62 6.57 -2.27
CA ALA A 41 -5.33 6.13 -1.08
C ALA A 41 -5.63 4.63 -1.11
N PHE A 42 -5.63 4.00 0.05
CA PHE A 42 -5.79 2.55 0.17
C PHE A 42 -6.56 2.14 1.43
N THR A 43 -6.96 0.87 1.45
CA THR A 43 -7.52 0.23 2.63
C THR A 43 -6.81 -1.11 2.86
N TRP A 44 -6.50 -1.43 4.11
CA TRP A 44 -6.03 -2.75 4.51
C TRP A 44 -7.23 -3.58 5.02
N ASN A 45 -7.53 -4.70 4.37
CA ASN A 45 -8.68 -5.55 4.75
C ASN A 45 -8.32 -6.69 5.72
N GLY A 46 -7.09 -6.70 6.25
CA GLY A 46 -6.55 -7.78 7.09
C GLY A 46 -5.69 -8.81 6.32
N SER A 47 -5.74 -8.83 5.00
CA SER A 47 -4.94 -9.74 4.17
C SER A 47 -4.42 -9.15 2.86
N GLU A 48 -5.12 -8.17 2.31
CA GLU A 48 -4.85 -7.54 1.02
C GLU A 48 -4.89 -6.03 1.15
N ILE A 49 -4.13 -5.36 0.28
CA ILE A 49 -4.21 -3.92 0.09
C ILE A 49 -5.23 -3.67 -1.02
N VAL A 50 -6.27 -2.89 -0.74
CA VAL A 50 -7.29 -2.53 -1.71
C VAL A 50 -7.12 -1.06 -2.12
N VAL A 51 -7.03 -0.83 -3.42
CA VAL A 51 -6.98 0.50 -4.02
C VAL A 51 -8.14 0.63 -4.99
N CYS A 52 -9.04 1.58 -4.77
CA CYS A 52 -10.14 1.82 -5.69
C CYS A 52 -9.79 2.94 -6.69
N THR A 53 -10.17 2.77 -7.94
CA THR A 53 -9.90 3.77 -8.98
C THR A 53 -11.01 3.79 -10.03
N THR A 54 -11.07 4.85 -10.83
CA THR A 54 -12.04 5.00 -11.91
C THR A 54 -11.76 4.02 -13.05
N LYS A 55 -12.82 3.59 -13.75
CA LYS A 55 -12.73 2.62 -14.87
C LYS A 55 -11.83 3.08 -16.04
N ASN A 56 -11.58 4.39 -16.16
CA ASN A 56 -10.72 4.98 -17.19
C ASN A 56 -9.27 5.24 -16.73
N ALA A 57 -8.88 4.81 -15.53
CA ALA A 57 -7.55 5.10 -15.01
C ALA A 57 -6.43 4.45 -15.86
N PRO A 58 -5.35 5.19 -16.20
CA PRO A 58 -4.30 4.72 -17.12
C PRO A 58 -3.49 3.53 -16.58
N LYS A 59 -3.50 3.32 -15.26
CA LYS A 59 -2.86 2.19 -14.60
C LYS A 59 -3.56 0.85 -14.89
N LEU A 60 -4.86 0.85 -15.21
CA LEU A 60 -5.62 -0.39 -15.42
C LEU A 60 -5.10 -1.23 -16.59
N PRO A 61 -4.92 -0.70 -17.83
CA PRO A 61 -4.37 -1.49 -18.91
C PRO A 61 -2.91 -1.90 -18.68
N ALA A 62 -2.15 -1.14 -17.88
CA ALA A 62 -0.82 -1.51 -17.44
C ALA A 62 -0.84 -2.73 -16.50
N LEU A 63 -1.68 -2.70 -15.46
CA LEU A 63 -1.82 -3.78 -14.48
C LEU A 63 -2.40 -5.07 -15.08
N ARG A 64 -3.23 -4.96 -16.13
CA ARG A 64 -3.65 -6.15 -16.92
C ARG A 64 -2.48 -6.83 -17.63
N HIS A 65 -1.46 -6.06 -18.04
CA HIS A 65 -0.30 -6.57 -18.75
C HIS A 65 0.79 -7.07 -17.79
N SER A 66 1.06 -6.30 -16.72
CA SER A 66 2.00 -6.66 -15.65
C SER A 66 1.34 -6.34 -14.30
N PRO A 67 0.79 -7.36 -13.61
CA PRO A 67 0.09 -7.19 -12.34
C PRO A 67 1.03 -6.96 -11.14
N GLU A 68 2.35 -7.04 -11.34
CA GLU A 68 3.34 -6.86 -10.29
C GLU A 68 3.43 -5.38 -9.87
N VAL A 69 3.32 -5.15 -8.57
CA VAL A 69 3.41 -3.82 -7.95
C VAL A 69 4.37 -3.81 -6.78
N ALA A 70 4.94 -2.63 -6.51
CA ALA A 70 5.68 -2.36 -5.28
C ALA A 70 5.02 -1.18 -4.56
N LEU A 71 4.86 -1.31 -3.24
CA LEU A 71 4.18 -0.34 -2.40
C LEU A 71 5.13 0.11 -1.28
N THR A 72 5.05 1.38 -0.93
CA THR A 72 5.67 1.94 0.27
C THR A 72 4.62 2.66 1.10
N ILE A 73 4.60 2.35 2.40
CA ILE A 73 3.89 3.13 3.41
C ILE A 73 4.95 3.59 4.42
N ASP A 74 5.09 4.90 4.60
CA ASP A 74 6.16 5.48 5.39
C ASP A 74 5.71 6.69 6.21
N THR A 75 6.57 7.08 7.15
CA THR A 75 6.47 8.32 7.91
C THR A 75 7.70 9.19 7.69
N GLU A 76 7.52 10.50 7.68
CA GLU A 76 8.59 11.47 7.47
C GLU A 76 9.36 11.82 8.76
N VAL A 77 8.85 11.44 9.94
CA VAL A 77 9.43 11.74 11.26
C VAL A 77 10.60 10.80 11.58
N HIS A 78 11.64 11.29 12.24
CA HIS A 78 12.82 10.49 12.62
C HIS A 78 12.65 9.78 13.99
N PRO A 79 12.98 8.48 14.13
CA PRO A 79 13.35 7.56 13.04
C PRO A 79 12.14 7.21 12.16
N PRO A 80 12.31 7.15 10.83
CA PRO A 80 11.20 6.85 9.93
C PRO A 80 10.81 5.39 10.06
N LYS A 81 9.49 5.15 10.12
CA LYS A 81 8.89 3.84 10.00
C LYS A 81 8.56 3.59 8.53
N ILE A 82 8.98 2.45 7.99
CA ILE A 82 8.85 2.14 6.55
C ILE A 82 8.36 0.70 6.40
N LEU A 83 7.22 0.54 5.74
CA LEU A 83 6.68 -0.74 5.31
C LEU A 83 6.79 -0.84 3.79
N LEU A 84 7.66 -1.74 3.33
CA LEU A 84 7.86 -2.07 1.93
C LEU A 84 7.08 -3.34 1.59
N ILE A 85 6.26 -3.29 0.56
CA ILE A 85 5.44 -4.42 0.12
C ILE A 85 5.68 -4.64 -1.38
N ARG A 86 5.81 -5.89 -1.81
CA ARG A 86 5.62 -6.27 -3.21
C ARG A 86 4.40 -7.16 -3.28
N GLY A 87 3.62 -7.04 -4.34
CA GLY A 87 2.38 -7.79 -4.47
C GLY A 87 1.98 -8.02 -5.91
N ARG A 88 0.94 -8.84 -6.06
CA ARG A 88 0.27 -9.08 -7.33
C ARG A 88 -1.12 -8.46 -7.28
N ALA A 89 -1.42 -7.59 -8.23
CA ALA A 89 -2.70 -6.93 -8.36
C ALA A 89 -3.71 -7.79 -9.14
N ALA A 90 -4.89 -7.98 -8.58
CA ALA A 90 -6.09 -8.41 -9.28
C ALA A 90 -7.01 -7.19 -9.50
N LEU A 91 -7.66 -7.13 -10.67
CA LEU A 91 -8.56 -6.05 -11.02
C LEU A 91 -10.00 -6.55 -10.94
N ASP A 92 -10.74 -6.05 -9.96
CA ASP A 92 -12.14 -6.38 -9.73
C ASP A 92 -13.02 -5.18 -10.08
N VAL A 93 -13.82 -5.31 -11.14
CA VAL A 93 -14.70 -4.25 -11.63
C VAL A 93 -16.02 -4.34 -10.88
N VAL A 94 -16.43 -3.25 -10.25
CA VAL A 94 -17.67 -3.17 -9.48
C VAL A 94 -18.60 -2.10 -10.01
N ASP A 95 -19.90 -2.35 -9.90
CA ASP A 95 -20.92 -1.35 -10.15
C ASP A 95 -21.02 -0.40 -8.95
N GLY A 96 -21.11 0.90 -9.22
CA GLY A 96 -21.12 1.93 -8.17
C GLY A 96 -19.81 2.05 -7.38
N ILE A 97 -19.94 2.57 -6.16
CA ILE A 97 -18.81 2.93 -5.29
C ILE A 97 -18.56 1.79 -4.29
N PRO A 98 -17.38 1.16 -4.28
CA PRO A 98 -17.04 0.14 -3.30
C PRO A 98 -16.91 0.75 -1.90
N GLU A 99 -17.23 -0.04 -0.88
CA GLU A 99 -17.17 0.39 0.52
C GLU A 99 -15.74 0.82 0.91
N GLU A 100 -14.71 0.15 0.41
CA GLU A 100 -13.32 0.53 0.64
C GLU A 100 -13.01 1.95 0.13
N TYR A 101 -13.72 2.44 -0.90
CA TYR A 101 -13.58 3.83 -1.36
C TYR A 101 -14.21 4.83 -0.41
N LEU A 102 -15.27 4.46 0.28
CA LEU A 102 -15.87 5.31 1.30
C LEU A 102 -15.03 5.29 2.59
N GLN A 103 -14.35 4.18 2.86
CA GLN A 103 -13.48 4.01 4.03
C GLN A 103 -12.12 4.73 3.91
N MET A 104 -11.56 4.87 2.70
CA MET A 104 -10.17 5.36 2.46
C MET A 104 -9.89 6.84 2.82
N ASN A 105 -10.72 7.48 3.63
CA ASN A 105 -10.68 8.90 4.00
C ASN A 105 -10.67 9.08 5.52
N GLY A 106 -10.04 8.18 6.27
CA GLY A 106 -10.09 8.16 7.74
C GLY A 106 -9.51 9.42 8.39
N SER A 107 -8.53 10.07 7.74
CA SER A 107 -8.00 11.37 8.18
C SER A 107 -8.75 12.60 7.67
N TYR A 108 -9.76 12.43 6.81
CA TYR A 108 -10.47 13.59 6.27
C TYR A 108 -11.44 14.07 7.32
N GLU A 109 -11.13 15.22 7.93
CA GLU A 109 -12.05 15.88 8.85
C GLU A 109 -13.24 16.42 8.05
N MET A 110 -14.36 15.70 8.11
CA MET A 110 -15.66 16.12 7.56
C MET A 110 -16.72 16.10 8.65
N THR A 111 -17.58 17.12 8.68
CA THR A 111 -18.83 17.01 9.44
C THR A 111 -19.76 15.96 8.81
N PRO A 112 -20.74 15.43 9.55
CA PRO A 112 -21.74 14.52 8.98
C PRO A 112 -22.43 15.07 7.73
N GLU A 113 -22.72 16.37 7.70
CA GLU A 113 -23.37 17.03 6.56
C GLU A 113 -22.45 17.09 5.34
N GLN A 114 -21.18 17.49 5.54
CA GLN A 114 -20.18 17.50 4.47
C GLN A 114 -19.96 16.10 3.90
N ARG A 115 -20.01 15.07 4.75
CA ARG A 115 -19.86 13.69 4.33
C ARG A 115 -21.00 13.26 3.40
N VAL A 116 -22.24 13.61 3.73
CA VAL A 116 -23.41 13.32 2.87
C VAL A 116 -23.28 13.99 1.50
N GLU A 117 -22.91 15.27 1.47
CA GLU A 117 -22.70 16.00 0.20
C GLU A 117 -21.57 15.39 -0.62
N TRP A 118 -20.44 15.08 0.01
CA TRP A 118 -19.31 14.45 -0.65
C TRP A 118 -19.68 13.08 -1.26
N GLU A 119 -20.41 12.24 -0.52
CA GLU A 119 -20.86 10.95 -1.03
C GLU A 119 -21.84 11.11 -2.20
N ALA A 120 -22.72 12.11 -2.16
CA ALA A 120 -23.61 12.40 -3.27
C ALA A 120 -22.85 12.81 -4.54
N GLU A 121 -21.82 13.65 -4.41
CA GLU A 121 -20.96 14.05 -5.53
C GLU A 121 -20.12 12.88 -6.07
N VAL A 122 -19.57 12.04 -5.20
CA VAL A 122 -18.86 10.82 -5.62
C VAL A 122 -19.78 9.91 -6.43
N ARG A 123 -21.02 9.71 -5.97
CA ARG A 123 -22.01 8.87 -6.65
C ARG A 123 -22.56 9.50 -7.93
N SER A 124 -22.55 10.84 -8.04
CA SER A 124 -22.95 11.54 -9.27
C SER A 124 -21.90 11.38 -10.37
N LEU A 125 -20.62 11.29 -10.00
CA LEU A 125 -19.50 11.25 -10.92
C LEU A 125 -19.15 9.84 -11.44
N TYR A 126 -19.26 8.81 -10.59
CA TYR A 126 -18.79 7.47 -10.93
C TYR A 126 -19.93 6.44 -11.04
N ASP A 127 -20.14 5.92 -12.25
CA ASP A 127 -21.06 4.81 -12.52
C ASP A 127 -20.55 3.43 -12.03
N GLY A 128 -19.28 3.38 -11.64
CA GLY A 128 -18.61 2.22 -11.10
C GLY A 128 -17.11 2.42 -11.01
N MET A 129 -16.44 1.48 -10.36
CA MET A 129 -15.01 1.56 -10.09
C MET A 129 -14.32 0.24 -10.36
N VAL A 130 -13.00 0.26 -10.28
CA VAL A 130 -12.17 -0.93 -10.22
C VAL A 130 -11.45 -0.97 -8.88
N ARG A 131 -11.66 -2.05 -8.14
CA ARG A 131 -10.88 -2.45 -6.97
C ARG A 131 -9.61 -3.14 -7.47
N ILE A 132 -8.47 -2.54 -7.18
CA ILE A 132 -7.15 -3.13 -7.39
C ILE A 132 -6.81 -3.85 -6.08
N VAL A 133 -7.04 -5.15 -6.04
CA VAL A 133 -6.82 -6.01 -4.88
C VAL A 133 -5.41 -6.58 -4.95
N ILE A 134 -4.55 -6.19 -4.02
CA ILE A 134 -3.13 -6.52 -4.06
C ILE A 134 -2.82 -7.53 -2.97
N THR A 135 -2.49 -8.75 -3.39
CA THR A 135 -2.01 -9.81 -2.50
C THR A 135 -0.50 -9.63 -2.27
N PRO A 136 -0.04 -9.44 -1.01
CA PRO A 136 1.38 -9.34 -0.70
C PRO A 136 2.13 -10.64 -1.03
N THR A 137 3.32 -10.52 -1.63
CA THR A 137 4.22 -11.63 -1.98
C THR A 137 5.59 -11.51 -1.32
N TRP A 138 5.90 -10.32 -0.79
CA TRP A 138 7.09 -10.01 -0.03
C TRP A 138 6.83 -8.75 0.79
N VAL A 139 7.35 -8.71 2.02
CA VAL A 139 7.20 -7.56 2.93
C VAL A 139 8.51 -7.31 3.66
N LYS A 140 8.83 -6.05 3.95
CA LYS A 140 9.86 -5.68 4.90
C LYS A 140 9.43 -4.46 5.71
N LEU A 141 9.52 -4.58 7.03
CA LEU A 141 9.45 -3.47 7.96
C LEU A 141 10.87 -2.94 8.23
N ILE A 142 11.00 -1.62 8.34
CA ILE A 142 12.21 -0.92 8.79
C ILE A 142 11.75 0.15 9.80
N ASP A 143 12.26 0.08 11.02
CA ASP A 143 11.96 1.03 12.09
C ASP A 143 13.23 1.62 12.77
N PHE A 144 14.42 1.14 12.39
CA PHE A 144 15.72 1.52 12.95
C PHE A 144 15.91 1.20 14.45
N GLU A 145 14.96 0.51 15.07
CA GLU A 145 15.03 0.07 16.46
C GLU A 145 15.13 -1.45 16.53
N THR A 146 14.21 -2.16 15.87
CA THR A 146 14.13 -3.62 15.86
C THR A 146 14.48 -4.22 14.50
N THR A 147 14.34 -3.43 13.43
CA THR A 147 14.56 -3.83 12.04
C THR A 147 15.35 -2.76 11.31
N LEU A 148 16.31 -3.18 10.49
CA LEU A 148 17.19 -2.28 9.75
C LEU A 148 17.10 -2.55 8.24
N PRO A 149 17.54 -1.61 7.38
CA PRO A 149 17.78 -1.93 5.99
C PRO A 149 18.76 -3.13 5.88
N SER A 150 18.49 -4.09 4.99
CA SER A 150 19.27 -5.35 4.94
C SER A 150 20.77 -5.13 4.76
N ALA A 151 21.16 -4.13 3.96
CA ALA A 151 22.57 -3.77 3.80
C ALA A 151 23.20 -3.26 5.12
N VAL A 152 22.43 -2.57 5.96
CA VAL A 152 22.90 -2.09 7.26
C VAL A 152 23.00 -3.24 8.26
N GLU A 153 22.04 -4.16 8.28
CA GLU A 153 22.09 -5.39 9.11
C GLU A 153 23.37 -6.19 8.83
N GLU A 154 23.72 -6.32 7.55
CA GLU A 154 24.94 -6.99 7.13
C GLU A 154 26.20 -6.27 7.65
N LEU A 155 26.27 -4.95 7.52
CA LEU A 155 27.42 -4.17 8.02
C LEU A 155 27.56 -4.25 9.55
N VAL A 156 26.46 -4.26 10.29
CA VAL A 156 26.46 -4.44 11.75
C VAL A 156 27.04 -5.82 12.12
N ARG A 157 26.61 -6.88 11.41
CA ARG A 157 27.15 -8.23 11.62
C ARG A 157 28.65 -8.31 11.31
N GLN A 158 29.09 -7.78 10.17
CA GLN A 158 30.51 -7.74 9.79
C GLN A 158 31.37 -6.94 10.80
N ARG A 159 30.83 -5.86 11.37
CA ARG A 159 31.52 -5.12 12.46
C ARG A 159 31.67 -5.98 13.71
N ALA A 160 30.62 -6.69 14.13
CA ALA A 160 30.65 -7.54 15.31
C ALA A 160 31.64 -8.71 15.14
N GLU A 161 31.73 -9.30 13.95
CA GLU A 161 32.71 -10.34 13.62
C GLU A 161 34.15 -9.82 13.73
N ARG A 162 34.44 -8.64 13.18
CA ARG A 162 35.77 -8.00 13.29
C ARG A 162 36.18 -7.66 14.71
N GLN A 163 35.23 -7.39 15.61
CA GLN A 163 35.52 -7.08 17.02
C GLN A 163 35.75 -8.32 17.89
N ARG A 164 35.35 -9.50 17.41
CA ARG A 164 35.53 -10.78 18.10
C ARG A 164 36.79 -11.53 17.66
N ALA A 165 37.36 -11.16 16.51
CA ALA A 165 38.64 -11.65 16.00
C ALA A 165 39.80 -10.90 16.67
#